data_AF-A0A7C2U896-F1
#
_entry.id   AF-A0A7C2U896-F1
#
_cell.length_a   1.000
_cell.length_b   1.000
_cell.length_c   1.000
_cell.angle_alpha   90.00
_cell.angle_beta   90.00
_cell.angle_gamma   90.00
#
_symmetry.space_group_name_H-M   'P 1'
#
loop_
_entity.id
_entity.type
_entity.pdbx_description
1 polymer ?
#
loop_
_entity_poly.entity_id
_entity_poly.type
_entity_poly.pdbx_seq_one_letter_code
_entity_poly.pdbx_strand_id
1 'polypeptide(L)'
;MTLVRRTQLQLDDDIYELLRQEAFNEGVSISELVRRIIRRHIEAGDRIAQAESLSFVSIGESVQGDLAPVSERHDEALWDAP
;
A
#
# COMPACT_ATOMS: atom_id res chain seq x y z
N MET A 1 6.54 21.88 -9.34
CA MET A 1 5.56 22.12 -8.26
C MET A 1 4.77 20.85 -8.04
N THR A 2 4.83 20.26 -6.84
CA THR A 2 4.01 19.09 -6.51
C THR A 2 2.61 19.56 -6.17
N LEU A 3 1.58 19.00 -6.81
CA LEU A 3 0.18 19.35 -6.53
C LEU A 3 -0.25 18.71 -5.21
N VAL A 4 -0.79 19.51 -4.30
CA VAL A 4 -1.40 19.02 -3.05
C VAL A 4 -2.92 18.90 -3.27
N ARG A 5 -3.47 17.73 -2.98
CA ARG A 5 -4.93 17.47 -2.99
C ARG A 5 -5.43 17.39 -1.55
N ARG A 6 -6.66 17.85 -1.31
CA ARG A 6 -7.33 17.75 0.00
C ARG A 6 -8.09 16.43 0.05
N THR A 7 -7.88 15.67 1.12
CA THR A 7 -8.61 14.45 1.43
C THR A 7 -9.15 14.55 2.84
N GLN A 8 -10.38 14.07 3.07
CA GLN A 8 -10.96 13.91 4.41
C GLN A 8 -10.82 12.45 4.81
N LEU A 9 -10.31 12.21 6.02
CA LEU A 9 -10.14 10.87 6.59
C LEU A 9 -10.97 10.81 7.87
N GLN A 10 -11.78 9.77 8.02
CA GLN A 10 -12.39 9.44 9.30
C GLN A 10 -11.39 8.58 10.07
N LEU A 11 -11.15 8.94 11.32
CA LEU A 11 -10.24 8.27 12.23
C LEU A 11 -10.99 8.02 13.53
N ASP A 12 -10.71 6.89 14.16
CA ASP A 12 -11.13 6.67 15.54
C ASP A 12 -10.43 7.70 16.45
N ASP A 13 -11.10 8.10 17.53
CA ASP A 13 -10.63 9.17 18.42
C ASP A 13 -9.26 8.85 19.05
N ASP A 14 -9.01 7.58 19.37
CA ASP A 14 -7.74 7.11 19.92
C ASP A 14 -6.59 7.30 18.92
N ILE A 15 -6.81 6.95 17.65
CA ILE A 15 -5.84 7.15 16.57
C ILE A 15 -5.59 8.64 16.33
N TYR A 16 -6.64 9.46 16.36
CA TYR A 16 -6.50 10.90 16.20
C TYR A 16 -5.66 11.54 17.32
N GLU A 17 -5.90 11.17 18.58
CA GLU A 17 -5.12 11.69 19.71
C GLU A 17 -3.66 11.21 19.67
N LEU A 18 -3.39 9.97 19.26
CA LEU A 18 -2.02 9.49 19.03
C LEU A 18 -1.30 10.33 17.97
N LEU A 19 -1.95 10.58 16.82
CA LEU A 19 -1.38 11.42 15.77
C LEU A 19 -1.16 12.87 16.22
N ARG A 20 -2.08 13.43 17.03
CA ARG A 20 -1.93 14.77 17.60
C ARG A 20 -0.72 14.85 18.51
N GLN A 21 -0.59 13.90 19.43
CA GLN A 21 0.51 13.88 20.40
C GLN A 21 1.86 13.72 19.70
N GLU A 22 1.95 12.81 18.73
CA GLU A 22 3.18 12.58 17.96
C GLU A 22 3.56 13.83 17.13
N ALA A 23 2.59 14.44 16.45
CA ALA A 23 2.83 15.66 15.69
C ALA A 23 3.30 16.83 16.59
N PHE A 24 2.74 16.94 17.80
CA PHE A 24 3.18 17.91 18.80
C PHE A 24 4.62 17.64 19.25
N ASN A 25 4.95 16.39 19.56
CA ASN A 25 6.30 15.98 19.99
C ASN A 25 7.35 16.25 18.89
N GLU A 26 6.99 16.01 17.62
CA GLU A 26 7.86 16.26 16.46
C GLU A 26 7.88 17.72 16.00
N GLY A 27 7.01 18.59 16.53
CA GLY A 27 6.91 19.98 16.12
C GLY A 27 6.41 20.19 14.69
N VAL A 28 5.64 19.24 14.14
CA VAL A 28 5.11 19.27 12.78
C VAL A 28 3.58 19.27 12.77
N SER A 29 2.97 19.58 11.62
CA SER A 29 1.51 19.45 11.48
C SER A 29 1.08 17.98 11.38
N ILE A 30 -0.11 17.66 11.89
CA ILE A 30 -0.72 16.32 11.73
C ILE A 30 -0.77 15.93 10.24
N SER A 31 -1.11 16.86 9.35
CA SER A 31 -1.15 16.58 7.91
C SER A 31 0.23 16.22 7.33
N GLU A 32 1.31 16.77 7.87
CA GLU A 32 2.67 16.42 7.46
C GLU A 32 3.08 15.05 8.00
N LEU A 33 2.80 14.79 9.27
CA LEU A 33 3.02 13.48 9.89
C LEU A 33 2.30 12.37 9.10
N VAL A 34 1.01 12.57 8.82
CA VAL A 34 0.20 11.62 8.04
C VAL A 34 0.77 11.42 6.63
N ARG A 35 1.19 12.49 5.94
CA ARG A 35 1.87 12.36 4.63
C ARG A 35 3.17 11.56 4.71
N ARG A 36 3.97 11.76 5.76
CA ARG A 36 5.22 11.00 5.99
C ARG A 36 4.95 9.52 6.25
N ILE A 37 3.94 9.22 7.09
CA ILE A 37 3.53 7.85 7.38
C ILE A 37 3.04 7.15 6.11
N ILE A 38 2.13 7.78 5.36
CA ILE A 38 1.60 7.24 4.09
C ILE A 38 2.73 7.01 3.09
N ARG A 39 3.63 8.00 2.90
CA ARG A 39 4.76 7.86 1.97
C ARG A 39 5.67 6.71 2.38
N ARG A 40 6.06 6.64 3.66
CA ARG A 40 6.90 5.56 4.17
C ARG A 40 6.24 4.20 3.98
N HIS A 41 4.93 4.10 4.19
CA HIS A 41 4.20 2.86 4.03
C HIS A 41 4.12 2.43 2.56
N ILE A 42 3.83 3.35 1.64
CA ILE A 42 3.81 3.07 0.20
C ILE A 42 5.22 2.68 -0.28
N GLU A 43 6.25 3.44 0.09
CA GLU A 43 7.65 3.13 -0.29
C GLU A 43 8.17 1.84 0.36
N ALA A 44 7.67 1.47 1.54
CA ALA A 44 7.98 0.19 2.16
C ALA A 44 7.23 -0.96 1.47
N GLY A 45 5.95 -0.76 1.12
CA GLY A 45 5.16 -1.70 0.34
C GLY A 45 5.75 -1.93 -1.05
N ASP A 46 6.20 -0.87 -1.73
CA ASP A 46 6.90 -0.96 -3.01
C ASP A 46 8.24 -1.67 -2.87
N ARG A 47 8.97 -1.44 -1.77
CA ARG A 47 10.23 -2.17 -1.51
C ARG A 47 10.00 -3.62 -1.15
N ILE A 48 8.92 -3.96 -0.45
CA ILE A 48 8.55 -5.34 -0.18
C ILE A 48 8.07 -6.00 -1.47
N ALA A 49 7.21 -5.37 -2.26
CA ALA A 49 6.78 -5.88 -3.56
C ALA A 49 7.95 -6.01 -4.55
N GLN A 50 8.93 -5.10 -4.52
CA GLN A 50 10.17 -5.20 -5.30
C GLN A 50 11.14 -6.25 -4.73
N ALA A 51 11.20 -6.41 -3.42
CA ALA A 51 11.98 -7.48 -2.80
C ALA A 51 11.36 -8.85 -3.07
N GLU A 52 10.03 -8.95 -3.13
CA GLU A 52 9.27 -10.13 -3.55
C GLU A 52 9.45 -10.40 -5.06
N SER A 53 9.50 -9.33 -5.88
CA SER A 53 9.79 -9.47 -7.32
C SER A 53 11.24 -9.84 -7.61
N LEU A 54 12.18 -9.47 -6.74
CA LEU A 54 13.60 -9.86 -6.81
C LEU A 54 13.92 -11.14 -6.01
N SER A 55 13.06 -11.57 -5.08
CA SER A 55 13.16 -12.86 -4.39
C SER A 55 12.57 -14.01 -5.20
N PHE A 56 11.81 -13.74 -6.27
CA PHE A 56 11.32 -14.78 -7.17
C PHE A 56 12.46 -15.53 -7.90
N VAL A 57 13.70 -15.00 -7.91
CA VAL A 57 14.88 -15.72 -8.46
C VAL A 57 15.64 -16.54 -7.41
N SER A 58 15.36 -16.40 -6.11
CA SER A 58 15.91 -17.31 -5.12
C SER A 58 15.14 -17.20 -3.81
N ILE A 59 14.17 -18.11 -3.63
CA ILE A 59 13.89 -18.87 -2.40
C ILE A 59 12.61 -19.65 -2.71
N GLY A 60 12.80 -20.92 -3.10
CA GLY A 60 11.70 -21.85 -3.16
C GLY A 60 11.31 -22.29 -1.75
N GLU A 61 10.03 -22.19 -1.43
CA GLU A 61 9.32 -23.32 -0.85
C GLU A 61 8.01 -23.50 -1.61
N SER A 62 7.87 -24.70 -2.16
CA SER A 62 6.73 -25.17 -2.93
C SER A 62 5.65 -25.67 -1.97
N VAL A 63 4.45 -25.10 -2.07
CA VAL A 63 3.24 -25.92 -2.04
C VAL A 63 2.46 -25.57 -3.30
N GLN A 64 2.84 -26.28 -4.36
CA GLN A 64 2.19 -26.31 -5.66
C GLN A 64 0.81 -26.97 -5.51
N GLY A 65 -0.26 -26.18 -5.68
CA GLY A 65 -1.60 -26.64 -6.02
C GLY A 65 -1.87 -26.32 -7.49
N ASP A 66 -2.49 -27.26 -8.20
CA ASP A 66 -2.38 -27.56 -9.64
C ASP A 66 -2.71 -26.48 -10.70
N LEU A 67 -2.90 -25.20 -10.36
CA LEU A 67 -3.31 -24.22 -11.37
C LEU A 67 -2.67 -22.84 -11.13
N ALA A 68 -1.41 -22.70 -11.54
CA ALA A 68 -0.84 -21.41 -11.91
C ALA A 68 -0.33 -21.49 -13.37
N PRO A 69 -0.43 -20.41 -14.18
CA PRO A 69 -1.08 -19.13 -13.92
C PRO A 69 -2.18 -18.81 -14.95
N VAL A 70 -3.39 -18.54 -14.46
CA VAL A 70 -4.49 -17.91 -15.25
C VAL A 70 -4.26 -16.39 -15.31
N SER A 71 -3.08 -15.94 -15.75
CA SER A 71 -2.76 -14.51 -15.78
C SER A 71 -2.22 -14.02 -17.12
N GLU A 72 -2.41 -14.79 -18.19
CA GLU A 72 -2.07 -14.38 -19.56
C GLU A 72 -3.27 -13.96 -20.42
N ARG A 73 -4.50 -13.87 -19.89
CA ARG A 73 -5.69 -13.54 -20.72
C ARG A 73 -6.71 -12.65 -20.01
N HIS A 74 -6.31 -11.44 -19.65
CA HIS A 74 -7.19 -10.47 -18.99
C HIS A 74 -8.14 -9.69 -19.93
N ASP A 75 -8.15 -9.96 -21.24
CA ASP A 75 -8.90 -9.16 -22.23
C ASP A 75 -10.15 -9.80 -22.86
N GLU A 76 -10.74 -10.87 -22.31
CA GLU A 76 -11.92 -11.50 -22.94
C GLU A 76 -13.03 -11.92 -21.96
N ALA A 77 -13.33 -11.08 -20.96
CA ALA A 77 -14.40 -11.31 -19.97
C ALA A 77 -15.61 -10.36 -20.12
N LEU A 78 -15.97 -9.99 -21.36
CA LEU A 78 -17.21 -9.23 -21.59
C LEU A 78 -17.90 -9.55 -22.93
N TRP A 79 -18.16 -10.84 -23.22
CA TRP A 79 -19.24 -11.23 -24.15
C TRP A 79 -19.70 -12.68 -23.99
N ASP A 80 -20.16 -13.09 -22.80
CA ASP A 80 -21.30 -14.04 -22.78
C ASP A 80 -21.94 -14.13 -21.39
N ALA A 81 -23.16 -13.61 -21.32
CA ALA A 81 -24.13 -13.97 -20.30
C ALA A 81 -25.51 -13.87 -20.96
N PRO A 82 -26.38 -14.84 -20.68
CA PRO A 82 -26.66 -16.07 -21.44
C PRO A 82 -27.42 -15.89 -22.76
#